data_AF-A0A6B2DTR5-F1
#
_entry.id   AF-A0A6B2DTR5-F1
#
_cell.length_a   1.000
_cell.length_b   1.000
_cell.length_c   1.000
_cell.angle_alpha   90.00
_cell.angle_beta   90.00
_cell.angle_gamma   90.00
#
_symmetry.space_group_name_H-M   'P 1'
#
loop_
_entity.id
_entity.type
_entity.pdbx_description
1 polymer ?
#
loop_
_entity_poly.entity_id
_entity_poly.type
_entity_poly.pdbx_seq_one_letter_code
_entity_poly.pdbx_strand_id
1 'polypeptide(L)'
;MRPLILLDVDGPLSPWAAARHAKPAGYVEHRLRISRWSRKRLRIWLNPEHGPALLALAGAADAELAWATSWEHRANRQVGPAIGLPPLPVVEFAGPQPSWKFGPVARFAAGRPLAWFDDDFDLFPDARQAFLDRRADLPTELIPVDAHTGLTAEHFGRLEAWLRA
;
A
#
# COMPACT_ATOMS: atom_id res chain seq x y z
N MET A 1 15.40 -2.30 -15.14
CA MET A 1 15.24 -2.63 -13.70
C MET A 1 13.76 -2.87 -13.44
N ARG A 2 13.40 -3.90 -12.66
CA ARG A 2 12.00 -4.24 -12.38
C ARG A 2 11.33 -3.14 -11.53
N PRO A 3 10.26 -2.47 -11.98
CA PRO A 3 9.57 -1.46 -11.19
C PRO A 3 8.96 -2.04 -9.91
N LEU A 4 8.88 -1.23 -8.86
CA LEU A 4 8.20 -1.58 -7.62
C LEU A 4 6.82 -0.94 -7.54
N ILE A 5 5.86 -1.70 -7.04
CA ILE A 5 4.53 -1.20 -6.69
C ILE A 5 4.36 -1.44 -5.19
N LEU A 6 4.41 -0.36 -4.42
CA LEU A 6 4.34 -0.40 -2.97
C LEU A 6 2.91 -0.19 -2.48
N LEU A 7 2.48 -1.04 -1.55
CA LEU A 7 1.12 -1.07 -1.03
C LEU A 7 1.12 -0.75 0.47
N ASP A 8 0.45 0.35 0.86
CA ASP A 8 -0.05 0.44 2.22
C ASP A 8 -1.41 -0.27 2.38
N VAL A 9 -1.73 -0.65 3.61
CA VAL A 9 -2.99 -1.29 3.99
C VAL A 9 -4.01 -0.25 4.42
N ASP A 10 -3.70 0.52 5.46
CA ASP A 10 -4.60 1.52 6.01
C ASP A 10 -4.66 2.70 5.04
N GLY A 11 -5.85 3.04 4.57
CA GLY A 11 -6.07 4.04 3.54
C GLY A 11 -6.31 3.37 2.20
N PRO A 12 -5.27 2.94 1.45
CA PRO A 12 -5.44 2.36 0.12
C PRO A 12 -6.27 1.08 0.06
N LEU A 13 -5.90 0.05 0.82
CA LEU A 13 -6.60 -1.24 0.76
C LEU A 13 -7.73 -1.35 1.77
N SER A 14 -7.65 -0.58 2.85
CA SER A 14 -8.60 -0.55 3.95
C SER A 14 -8.94 0.91 4.29
N PRO A 15 -10.05 1.46 3.76
CA PRO A 15 -10.46 2.84 3.98
C PRO A 15 -10.96 3.02 5.42
N TRP A 16 -10.02 3.25 6.33
CA TRP A 16 -10.27 3.25 7.78
C TRP A 16 -11.04 4.49 8.25
N ALA A 17 -10.98 5.59 7.49
CA ALA A 17 -11.69 6.83 7.79
C ALA A 17 -13.13 6.85 7.23
N ALA A 18 -13.51 5.86 6.41
CA ALA A 18 -14.85 5.76 5.88
C ALA A 18 -15.90 5.70 7.00
N ALA A 19 -17.00 6.44 6.83
CA ALA A 19 -18.07 6.43 7.81
C ALA A 19 -18.66 5.01 7.93
N ARG A 20 -18.95 4.57 9.16
CA ARG A 20 -19.41 3.19 9.44
C ARG A 20 -20.63 2.72 8.62
N HIS A 21 -21.49 3.64 8.20
CA HIS A 21 -22.68 3.38 7.39
C HIS A 21 -22.46 3.64 5.89
N ALA A 22 -21.29 4.16 5.50
CA ALA A 22 -20.91 4.49 4.14
C ALA A 22 -19.67 3.69 3.71
N LYS A 23 -19.72 2.35 3.91
CA LYS A 23 -18.71 1.44 3.38
C LYS A 23 -18.60 1.63 1.85
N PRO A 24 -17.41 1.88 1.29
CA PRO A 24 -17.28 2.03 -0.15
C PRO A 24 -17.76 0.79 -0.92
N ALA A 25 -18.19 0.99 -2.17
CA ALA A 25 -18.68 -0.08 -3.03
C ALA A 25 -17.58 -1.13 -3.29
N GLY A 26 -17.94 -2.41 -3.41
CA GLY A 26 -16.99 -3.51 -3.63
C GLY A 26 -16.26 -4.00 -2.36
N TYR A 27 -16.12 -3.17 -1.33
CA TYR A 27 -15.49 -3.59 -0.09
C TYR A 27 -16.36 -4.57 0.71
N VAL A 28 -15.75 -5.54 1.40
CA VAL A 28 -16.42 -6.50 2.28
C VAL A 28 -15.78 -6.47 3.68
N GLU A 29 -16.56 -6.81 4.70
CA GLU A 29 -16.05 -6.84 6.08
C GLU A 29 -15.20 -8.09 6.34
N HIS A 30 -13.98 -7.87 6.81
CA HIS A 30 -13.09 -8.89 7.33
C HIS A 30 -12.87 -8.69 8.84
N ARG A 31 -12.82 -9.80 9.57
CA ARG A 31 -12.53 -9.82 11.01
C ARG A 31 -11.19 -10.49 11.27
N LEU A 32 -10.16 -9.68 11.33
CA LEU A 32 -8.79 -10.14 11.49
C LEU A 32 -8.43 -10.36 12.95
N ARG A 33 -7.67 -11.42 13.23
CA ARG A 33 -7.21 -11.72 14.59
C ARG A 33 -6.05 -10.78 14.98
N ILE A 34 -6.19 -10.04 16.07
CA ILE A 34 -5.15 -9.09 16.52
C ILE A 34 -3.93 -9.81 17.08
N SER A 35 -4.14 -10.82 17.92
CA SER A 35 -3.06 -11.66 18.48
C SER A 35 -3.52 -13.10 18.66
N ARG A 36 -2.57 -14.04 18.79
CA ARG A 36 -2.90 -15.46 19.01
C ARG A 36 -3.64 -15.71 20.32
N TRP A 37 -3.45 -14.83 21.30
CA TRP A 37 -3.97 -14.94 22.67
C TRP A 37 -5.24 -14.13 22.91
N SER A 38 -5.69 -13.32 21.93
CA SER A 38 -6.86 -12.46 22.07
C SER A 38 -8.05 -12.98 21.27
N ARG A 39 -9.23 -12.99 21.90
CA ARG A 39 -10.51 -13.19 21.21
C ARG A 39 -10.97 -11.94 20.45
N LYS A 40 -10.39 -10.77 20.71
CA LYS A 40 -10.73 -9.54 19.98
C LYS A 40 -10.37 -9.69 18.50
N ARG A 41 -11.23 -9.16 17.64
CA ARG A 41 -11.03 -9.10 16.19
C ARG A 41 -11.01 -7.63 15.76
N LEU A 42 -10.05 -7.29 14.91
CA LEU A 42 -10.05 -6.02 14.20
C LEU A 42 -10.99 -6.16 13.00
N ARG A 43 -12.00 -5.29 12.94
CA ARG A 43 -12.87 -5.18 11.78
C ARG A 43 -12.21 -4.24 10.79
N ILE A 44 -12.00 -4.71 9.57
CA ILE A 44 -11.54 -3.90 8.44
C ILE A 44 -12.42 -4.17 7.23
N TRP A 45 -12.37 -3.26 6.26
CA TRP A 45 -13.01 -3.43 4.97
C TRP A 45 -11.93 -3.63 3.92
N LEU A 46 -12.05 -4.66 3.10
CA LEU A 46 -11.13 -4.91 1.98
C LEU A 46 -11.96 -5.18 0.72
N ASN A 47 -11.45 -4.82 -0.44
CA ASN A 47 -12.07 -5.19 -1.72
C ASN A 47 -11.35 -6.41 -2.32
N PRO A 48 -12.01 -7.59 -2.43
CA PRO A 48 -11.41 -8.79 -3.01
C PRO A 48 -10.94 -8.65 -4.45
N GLU A 49 -11.48 -7.67 -5.20
CA GLU A 49 -11.10 -7.43 -6.60
C GLU A 49 -9.73 -6.74 -6.72
N HIS A 50 -9.24 -6.10 -5.66
CA HIS A 50 -7.98 -5.35 -5.71
C HIS A 50 -6.76 -6.25 -5.92
N GLY A 51 -6.71 -7.43 -5.31
CA GLY A 51 -5.54 -8.31 -5.47
C GLY A 51 -5.37 -8.79 -6.91
N PRO A 52 -6.40 -9.38 -7.56
CA PRO A 52 -6.34 -9.74 -8.98
C PRO A 52 -5.99 -8.55 -9.89
N ALA A 53 -6.56 -7.37 -9.64
CA ALA A 53 -6.26 -6.17 -10.42
C ALA A 53 -4.79 -5.73 -10.29
N LEU A 54 -4.26 -5.71 -9.06
CA LEU A 54 -2.84 -5.40 -8.79
C LEU A 54 -1.90 -6.42 -9.44
N LEU A 55 -2.22 -7.71 -9.35
CA LEU A 55 -1.43 -8.78 -9.97
C LEU A 55 -1.43 -8.69 -11.50
N ALA A 56 -2.58 -8.35 -12.10
CA ALA A 56 -2.69 -8.18 -13.54
C ALA A 56 -1.82 -7.01 -14.04
N LEU A 57 -1.89 -5.85 -13.39
CA LEU A 57 -1.06 -4.69 -13.73
C LEU A 57 0.43 -4.97 -13.51
N ALA A 58 0.78 -5.57 -12.37
CA ALA A 58 2.16 -5.92 -12.07
C ALA A 58 2.71 -6.94 -13.08
N GLY A 59 1.92 -7.94 -13.46
CA GLY A 59 2.31 -8.93 -14.47
C GLY A 59 2.48 -8.33 -15.86
N ALA A 60 1.57 -7.44 -16.28
CA ALA A 60 1.63 -6.79 -17.59
C ALA A 60 2.85 -5.88 -17.77
N ALA A 61 3.32 -5.26 -16.69
CA ALA A 61 4.47 -4.35 -16.71
C ALA A 61 5.79 -4.99 -16.23
N ASP A 62 5.81 -6.31 -15.98
CA ASP A 62 6.90 -7.00 -15.28
C ASP A 62 7.36 -6.23 -14.02
N ALA A 63 6.43 -5.82 -13.18
CA ALA A 63 6.67 -5.10 -11.93
C ALA A 63 6.58 -6.04 -10.72
N GLU A 64 7.18 -5.64 -9.61
CA GLU A 64 7.14 -6.36 -8.33
C GLU A 64 6.25 -5.62 -7.33
N LEU A 65 5.25 -6.31 -6.79
CA LEU A 65 4.44 -5.83 -5.67
C LEU A 65 5.18 -6.04 -4.36
N ALA A 66 5.15 -5.06 -3.46
CA ALA A 66 5.69 -5.18 -2.11
C ALA A 66 4.84 -4.41 -1.09
N TRP A 67 4.85 -4.88 0.15
CA TRP A 67 4.17 -4.23 1.27
C TRP A 67 5.00 -3.06 1.81
N ALA A 68 4.40 -1.88 1.90
CA ALA A 68 4.97 -0.68 2.55
C ALA A 68 4.01 -0.17 3.63
N THR A 69 3.71 -1.04 4.60
CA THR A 69 2.66 -0.82 5.61
C THR A 69 3.16 -1.08 7.03
N SER A 70 2.58 -0.38 8.01
CA SER A 70 2.83 -0.61 9.45
C SER A 70 2.45 -2.03 9.91
N TRP A 71 1.67 -2.76 9.10
CA TRP A 71 1.35 -4.17 9.34
C TRP A 71 2.54 -5.10 9.10
N GLU A 72 3.52 -4.66 8.30
CA GLU A 72 4.68 -5.44 7.87
C GLU A 72 4.29 -6.88 7.47
N HIS A 73 4.98 -7.90 8.01
CA HIS A 73 4.73 -9.31 7.75
C HIS A 73 3.30 -9.77 8.13
N ARG A 74 2.53 -9.00 8.91
CA ARG A 74 1.13 -9.33 9.17
C ARG A 74 0.27 -9.15 7.92
N ALA A 75 0.63 -8.26 6.99
CA ALA A 75 -0.10 -8.07 5.74
C ALA A 75 -0.15 -9.38 4.95
N ASN A 76 0.97 -10.08 4.81
CA ASN A 76 1.03 -11.42 4.20
C ASN A 76 0.16 -12.49 4.88
N ARG A 77 -0.08 -12.37 6.19
CA ARG A 77 -0.86 -13.35 6.95
C ARG A 77 -2.35 -13.04 7.04
N GLN A 78 -2.73 -11.78 6.82
CA GLN A 78 -4.07 -11.30 7.17
C GLN A 78 -4.76 -10.53 6.05
N VAL A 79 -4.03 -9.71 5.30
CA VAL A 79 -4.57 -8.86 4.22
C VAL A 79 -4.43 -9.57 2.88
N GLY A 80 -3.22 -10.03 2.52
CA GLY A 80 -2.95 -10.67 1.23
C GLY A 80 -3.93 -11.81 0.91
N PRO A 81 -4.11 -12.81 1.79
CA PRO A 81 -5.07 -13.89 1.57
C PRO A 81 -6.53 -13.44 1.45
N ALA A 82 -6.90 -12.31 2.08
CA ALA A 82 -8.28 -11.79 2.05
C ALA A 82 -8.63 -11.14 0.71
N ILE A 83 -7.64 -10.66 -0.04
CA ILE A 83 -7.82 -10.05 -1.37
C ILE A 83 -7.17 -10.86 -2.49
N GLY A 84 -6.69 -12.08 -2.21
CA GLY A 84 -6.11 -12.96 -3.22
C GLY A 84 -4.67 -12.62 -3.65
N LEU A 85 -3.92 -11.85 -2.86
CA LEU A 85 -2.49 -11.63 -3.10
C LEU A 85 -1.65 -12.79 -2.54
N PRO A 86 -0.60 -13.23 -3.25
CA PRO A 86 0.39 -14.16 -2.72
C PRO A 86 1.23 -13.46 -1.64
N PRO A 87 2.10 -14.20 -0.92
CA PRO A 87 3.12 -13.58 -0.08
C PRO A 87 3.98 -12.62 -0.92
N LEU A 88 4.07 -11.36 -0.48
CA LEU A 88 4.88 -10.32 -1.10
C LEU A 88 6.09 -9.98 -0.23
N PRO A 89 7.18 -9.44 -0.82
CA PRO A 89 8.22 -8.74 -0.08
C PRO A 89 7.66 -7.66 0.85
N VAL A 90 8.36 -7.38 1.94
CA VAL A 90 7.93 -6.44 2.98
C VAL A 90 9.03 -5.42 3.23
N VAL A 91 8.67 -4.13 3.20
CA VAL A 91 9.50 -3.05 3.72
C VAL A 91 9.46 -3.13 5.25
N GLU A 92 10.61 -3.34 5.88
CA GLU A 92 10.71 -3.39 7.35
C GLU A 92 11.05 -2.02 7.93
N PHE A 93 10.25 -1.59 8.91
CA PHE A 93 10.36 -0.33 9.61
C PHE A 93 10.99 -0.59 10.98
N ALA A 94 12.27 -0.23 11.15
CA ALA A 94 13.02 -0.54 12.37
C ALA A 94 12.52 0.25 13.60
N GLY A 95 11.66 -0.37 14.42
CA GLY A 95 11.33 0.07 15.79
C GLY A 95 10.20 1.12 15.91
N PRO A 96 9.79 1.48 17.15
CA PRO A 96 8.55 2.22 17.43
C PRO A 96 8.64 3.76 17.25
N GLN A 97 9.51 4.26 16.37
CA GLN A 97 9.81 5.70 16.25
C GLN A 97 8.93 6.40 15.19
N PRO A 98 8.60 7.70 15.36
CA PRO A 98 7.75 8.48 14.46
C PRO A 98 8.50 8.96 13.20
N SER A 99 9.48 8.19 12.71
CA SER A 99 10.16 8.49 11.47
C SER A 99 9.37 7.86 10.33
N TRP A 100 8.79 8.71 9.50
CA TRP A 100 8.05 8.33 8.31
C TRP A 100 8.67 7.16 7.51
N LYS A 101 7.82 6.39 6.82
CA LYS A 101 8.11 5.23 5.95
C LYS A 101 9.19 5.43 4.85
N PHE A 102 9.64 6.66 4.59
CA PHE A 102 10.36 7.14 3.39
C PHE A 102 11.78 6.63 3.39
N GLY A 103 12.46 6.70 4.54
CA GLY A 103 13.83 6.18 4.66
C GLY A 103 13.87 4.67 4.40
N PRO A 104 13.06 3.87 5.10
CA PRO A 104 12.93 2.44 4.83
C PRO A 104 12.50 2.11 3.39
N VAL A 105 11.51 2.82 2.84
CA VAL A 105 11.08 2.66 1.44
C VAL A 105 12.23 2.97 0.47
N ALA A 106 12.97 4.06 0.67
CA ALA A 106 14.11 4.41 -0.19
C ALA A 106 15.19 3.34 -0.19
N ARG A 107 15.53 2.82 1.01
CA ARG A 107 16.49 1.71 1.16
C ARG A 107 16.01 0.43 0.48
N PHE A 108 14.73 0.07 0.68
CA PHE A 108 14.14 -1.12 0.07
C PHE A 108 14.04 -1.00 -1.46
N ALA A 109 13.73 0.19 -1.97
CA ALA A 109 13.66 0.45 -3.39
C ALA A 109 15.02 0.27 -4.06
N ALA A 110 16.13 0.55 -3.37
CA ALA A 110 17.50 0.29 -3.83
C ALA A 110 17.76 0.82 -5.25
N GLY A 111 17.28 2.03 -5.56
CA GLY A 111 17.44 2.67 -6.86
C GLY A 111 16.44 2.24 -7.95
N ARG A 112 15.52 1.31 -7.67
CA ARG A 112 14.49 0.88 -8.64
C ARG A 112 13.42 1.97 -8.85
N PRO A 113 12.81 2.04 -10.05
CA PRO A 113 11.55 2.78 -10.26
C PRO A 113 10.50 2.34 -9.24
N LEU A 114 9.68 3.26 -8.72
CA LEU A 114 8.65 2.91 -7.75
C LEU A 114 7.36 3.71 -7.95
N ALA A 115 6.22 3.05 -7.81
CA ALA A 115 4.91 3.66 -7.56
C ALA A 115 4.42 3.22 -6.18
N TRP A 116 3.85 4.13 -5.40
CA TRP A 116 3.45 3.84 -4.02
C TRP A 116 2.09 4.42 -3.68
N PHE A 117 1.17 3.56 -3.25
CA PHE A 117 -0.12 3.95 -2.69
C PHE A 117 -0.03 4.10 -1.18
N ASP A 118 -0.40 5.27 -0.67
CA ASP A 118 -0.44 5.61 0.76
C ASP A 118 -1.44 6.78 0.95
N ASP A 119 -2.12 6.84 2.09
CA ASP A 119 -2.99 7.97 2.46
C ASP A 119 -2.24 9.08 3.20
N ASP A 120 -1.09 8.76 3.79
CA ASP A 120 -0.42 9.64 4.73
C ASP A 120 0.59 10.59 4.09
N PHE A 121 0.68 10.70 2.75
CA PHE A 121 1.72 11.47 2.04
C PHE A 121 1.85 12.95 2.42
N ASP A 122 0.84 13.55 3.05
CA ASP A 122 0.87 14.95 3.51
C ASP A 122 1.18 15.13 5.00
N LEU A 123 1.29 14.06 5.80
CA LEU A 123 1.50 14.20 7.25
C LEU A 123 2.89 14.79 7.62
N PHE A 124 3.89 14.66 6.75
CA PHE A 124 5.29 15.06 6.99
C PHE A 124 5.90 15.58 5.66
N PRO A 125 5.51 16.78 5.22
CA PRO A 125 5.84 17.31 3.90
C PRO A 125 7.35 17.50 3.68
N ASP A 126 8.11 17.90 4.70
CA ASP A 126 9.57 18.05 4.60
C ASP A 126 10.27 16.70 4.35
N ALA A 127 9.80 15.64 5.02
CA ALA A 127 10.32 14.30 4.82
C ALA A 127 9.98 13.77 3.42
N ARG A 128 8.79 14.12 2.89
CA ARG A 128 8.39 13.81 1.52
C ARG A 128 9.27 14.51 0.52
N GLN A 129 9.49 15.80 0.70
CA GLN A 129 10.34 16.56 -0.19
C GLN A 129 11.76 15.99 -0.20
N ALA A 130 12.35 15.74 0.97
CA ALA A 130 13.67 15.12 1.07
C ALA A 130 13.74 13.71 0.45
N PHE A 131 12.64 12.95 0.46
CA PHE A 131 12.56 11.66 -0.23
C PHE A 131 12.56 11.81 -1.75
N LEU A 132 11.77 12.75 -2.28
CA LEU A 132 11.70 13.04 -3.71
C LEU A 132 13.02 13.62 -4.22
N ASP A 133 13.64 14.54 -3.49
CA ASP A 133 14.92 15.14 -3.86
C ASP A 133 16.03 14.10 -3.97
N ARG A 134 16.10 13.14 -3.03
CA ARG A 134 17.06 12.03 -3.09
C ARG A 134 16.82 11.05 -4.23
N ARG A 135 15.63 11.10 -4.83
CA ARG A 135 15.19 10.23 -5.93
C ARG A 135 14.90 11.01 -7.20
N ALA A 136 15.39 12.24 -7.33
CA ALA A 136 15.06 13.13 -8.44
C ALA A 136 15.37 12.52 -9.83
N ASP A 137 16.41 11.70 -9.93
CA ASP A 137 16.81 11.03 -11.18
C ASP A 137 16.18 9.63 -11.36
N LEU A 138 15.26 9.23 -10.47
CA LEU A 138 14.62 7.91 -10.47
C LEU A 138 13.11 8.04 -10.64
N PRO A 139 12.47 7.33 -11.60
CA PRO A 139 11.03 7.35 -11.76
C PRO A 139 10.34 6.97 -10.44
N THR A 140 9.61 7.91 -9.87
CA THR A 140 8.99 7.79 -8.55
C THR A 140 7.61 8.43 -8.59
N GLU A 141 6.58 7.63 -8.38
CA GLU A 141 5.19 8.09 -8.33
C GLU A 141 4.62 7.88 -6.93
N LEU A 142 4.24 8.96 -6.26
CA LEU A 142 3.47 8.91 -5.02
C LEU A 142 1.99 9.06 -5.38
N ILE A 143 1.21 8.01 -5.13
CA ILE A 143 -0.22 7.96 -5.46
C ILE A 143 -1.01 8.12 -4.16
N PRO A 144 -1.37 9.36 -3.76
CA PRO A 144 -2.19 9.59 -2.58
C PRO A 144 -3.55 8.94 -2.74
N VAL A 145 -4.01 8.28 -1.68
CA VAL A 145 -5.33 7.64 -1.65
C VAL A 145 -6.12 8.20 -0.47
N ASP A 146 -7.33 8.68 -0.71
CA ASP A 146 -8.19 9.16 0.38
C ASP A 146 -8.62 8.00 1.28
N ALA A 147 -8.29 8.08 2.57
CA ALA A 147 -8.65 7.11 3.60
C ALA A 147 -10.16 6.86 3.78
N HIS A 148 -11.02 7.72 3.22
CA HIS A 148 -12.48 7.54 3.23
C HIS A 148 -12.98 6.66 2.08
N THR A 149 -12.21 6.53 1.00
CA THR A 149 -12.65 5.85 -0.23
C THR A 149 -11.79 4.63 -0.57
N GLY A 150 -10.49 4.69 -0.24
CA GLY A 150 -9.50 3.69 -0.58
C GLY A 150 -9.21 3.67 -2.08
N LEU A 151 -8.59 2.59 -2.58
CA LEU A 151 -8.26 2.47 -4.00
C LEU A 151 -9.53 2.50 -4.86
N THR A 152 -9.40 3.16 -6.01
CA THR A 152 -10.48 3.39 -6.98
C THR A 152 -9.94 3.11 -8.38
N ALA A 153 -10.82 3.02 -9.37
CA ALA A 153 -10.43 2.87 -10.77
C ALA A 153 -9.47 3.96 -11.26
N GLU A 154 -9.58 5.19 -10.72
CA GLU A 154 -8.66 6.29 -11.05
C GLU A 154 -7.22 6.00 -10.59
N HIS A 155 -7.07 5.48 -9.36
CA HIS A 155 -5.75 5.10 -8.83
C HIS A 155 -5.11 3.97 -9.67
N PHE A 156 -5.92 2.98 -10.08
CA PHE A 156 -5.45 1.91 -10.98
C PHE A 156 -5.06 2.44 -12.36
N GLY A 157 -5.86 3.36 -12.93
CA GLY A 157 -5.54 4.01 -14.20
C GLY A 157 -4.27 4.87 -14.14
N ARG A 158 -4.05 5.59 -13.04
CA ARG A 158 -2.82 6.35 -12.79
C ARG A 158 -1.60 5.45 -12.71
N LEU A 159 -1.71 4.33 -11.98
CA LEU A 159 -0.64 3.33 -11.93
C LEU A 159 -0.33 2.75 -13.31
N GLU A 160 -1.37 2.36 -14.07
CA GLU A 160 -1.20 1.81 -15.41
C GLU A 160 -0.53 2.80 -16.36
N ALA A 161 -0.95 4.06 -16.34
CA ALA A 161 -0.35 5.12 -17.15
C ALA A 161 1.13 5.30 -16.80
N TRP A 162 1.48 5.32 -15.51
CA TRP A 162 2.87 5.43 -15.06
C TRP A 162 3.72 4.22 -15.45
N LEU A 163 3.20 3.00 -15.35
CA LEU A 163 3.92 1.77 -15.73
C LEU A 163 4.20 1.68 -17.24
N ARG A 164 3.43 2.40 -18.06
CA ARG A 164 3.56 2.43 -19.53
C ARG A 164 4.45 3.56 -20.05
N ALA A 165 4.80 4.52 -19.20
CA ALA A 165 5.66 5.66 -19.53
C ALA A 165 7.14 5.27 -19.52
#